data_AF-A0A925DI03-F1
#
_entry.id   AF-A0A925DI03-F1
#
_cell.length_a   1.000
_cell.length_b   1.000
_cell.length_c   1.000
_cell.angle_alpha   90.00
_cell.angle_beta   90.00
_cell.angle_gamma   90.00
#
_symmetry.space_group_name_H-M   'P 1'
#
loop_
_entity.id
_entity.type
_entity.pdbx_description
1 polymer ?
#
loop_
_entity_poly.entity_id
_entity_poly.type
_entity_poly.pdbx_seq_one_letter_code
_entity_poly.pdbx_strand_id
1 'polypeptide(L)'
;MPGQLAMAAKEQLEQSIEALLAEPAHAGHPLRQALAELFEQYRGTLHQIERIAHISDRYQDVSRRESLSLSERYNKQLRQMQRAARISDRYQLMMRDMHEVLKEVSSKDALTGIANRRLLMERLKLECARADRLGHPLTLALADVDRFKAINDTHGHDVGDKVLIDIAQL
;
A
#
# COMPACT_ATOMS: atom_id res chain seq x y z
N MET A 1 34.69 -35.41 -13.69
CA MET A 1 34.07 -36.37 -12.76
C MET A 1 35.12 -36.95 -11.79
N PRO A 2 35.56 -36.21 -10.76
CA PRO A 2 36.51 -36.71 -9.76
C PRO A 2 35.85 -37.43 -8.56
N GLY A 3 34.56 -37.20 -8.31
CA GLY A 3 33.87 -37.74 -7.12
C GLY A 3 33.55 -39.25 -7.16
N GLN A 4 33.30 -39.83 -8.33
CA GLN A 4 32.96 -41.26 -8.45
C GLN A 4 34.16 -42.18 -8.18
N LEU A 5 35.36 -41.78 -8.61
CA LEU A 5 36.60 -42.52 -8.34
C LEU A 5 36.98 -42.47 -6.84
N ALA A 6 36.76 -41.33 -6.18
CA ALA A 6 37.02 -41.17 -4.75
C ALA A 6 36.06 -41.99 -3.87
N MET A 7 34.78 -42.11 -4.27
CA MET A 7 33.82 -42.96 -3.55
C MET A 7 34.15 -44.45 -3.68
N ALA A 8 34.49 -44.92 -4.89
CA ALA A 8 34.85 -46.31 -5.11
C ALA A 8 36.11 -46.74 -4.34
N ALA A 9 37.12 -45.86 -4.27
CA ALA A 9 38.32 -46.10 -3.47
C ALA A 9 38.04 -46.14 -1.96
N LYS A 10 37.08 -45.33 -1.49
CA LYS A 10 36.63 -45.30 -0.10
C LYS A 10 35.89 -46.59 0.29
N GLU A 11 34.96 -47.05 -0.56
CA GLU A 11 34.23 -48.31 -0.35
C GLU A 11 35.17 -49.52 -0.32
N GLN A 12 36.18 -49.56 -1.22
CA GLN A 12 37.20 -50.62 -1.21
C GLN A 12 38.04 -50.62 0.09
N LEU A 13 38.35 -49.44 0.63
CA LEU A 13 39.10 -49.32 1.87
C LEU A 13 38.26 -49.79 3.08
N GLU A 14 36.99 -49.42 3.13
CA GLU A 14 36.06 -49.85 4.19
C GLU A 14 35.87 -51.37 4.19
N GLN A 15 35.68 -51.99 3.02
CA GLN A 15 35.59 -53.46 2.88
C GLN A 15 36.88 -54.16 3.32
N SER A 16 38.04 -53.58 3.02
CA SER A 16 39.33 -54.12 3.40
C SER A 16 39.55 -54.08 4.91
N ILE A 17 39.13 -52.99 5.57
CA ILE A 17 39.19 -52.85 7.04
C ILE A 17 38.23 -53.84 7.73
N GLU A 18 37.00 -54.01 7.23
CA GLU A 18 36.06 -54.99 7.74
C GLU A 18 36.59 -56.43 7.63
N ALA A 19 37.18 -56.79 6.49
CA ALA A 19 37.79 -58.10 6.29
C ALA A 19 38.94 -58.39 7.28
N LEU A 20 39.84 -57.42 7.48
CA LEU A 20 40.96 -57.54 8.42
C LEU A 20 40.51 -57.64 9.89
N LEU A 21 39.43 -56.96 10.26
CA LEU A 21 38.85 -57.04 11.60
C LEU A 21 38.12 -58.38 11.85
N ALA A 22 37.55 -58.98 10.82
CA ALA A 22 36.84 -60.26 10.88
C ALA A 22 37.77 -61.49 10.92
N GLU A 23 39.03 -61.35 10.51
CA GLU A 23 39.96 -62.47 10.37
C GLU A 23 40.45 -63.02 11.72
N PRO A 24 40.26 -64.32 12.03
CA PRO A 24 40.60 -64.90 13.34
C PRO A 24 42.10 -64.83 13.68
N ALA A 25 42.97 -64.85 12.66
CA ALA A 25 44.42 -64.77 12.82
C ALA A 25 44.89 -63.47 13.47
N HIS A 26 44.08 -62.40 13.39
CA HIS A 26 44.39 -61.10 13.96
C HIS A 26 43.82 -60.90 15.37
N ALA A 27 43.19 -61.93 15.97
CA ALA A 27 42.47 -61.79 17.22
C ALA A 27 43.32 -61.33 18.41
N GLY A 28 44.62 -61.68 18.43
CA GLY A 28 45.57 -61.26 19.47
C GLY A 28 46.40 -60.01 19.12
N HIS A 29 46.14 -59.35 17.99
CA HIS A 29 46.95 -58.23 17.53
C HIS A 29 46.66 -56.95 18.35
N PRO A 30 47.68 -56.27 18.91
CA PRO A 30 47.48 -55.15 19.84
C PRO A 30 46.73 -53.95 19.22
N LEU A 31 46.81 -53.78 17.89
CA LEU A 31 46.13 -52.69 17.18
C LEU A 31 44.69 -53.01 16.76
N ARG A 32 44.23 -54.26 16.84
CA ARG A 32 42.91 -54.66 16.31
C ARG A 32 41.77 -53.94 17.02
N GLN A 33 41.82 -53.88 18.35
CA GLN A 33 40.80 -53.22 19.15
C GLN A 33 40.74 -51.70 18.85
N ALA A 34 41.90 -51.04 18.82
CA ALA A 34 41.98 -49.62 18.51
C ALA A 34 41.48 -49.28 17.09
N LEU A 35 41.77 -50.14 16.10
CA LEU A 35 41.26 -50.00 14.75
C LEU A 35 39.73 -50.21 14.68
N ALA A 36 39.21 -51.20 15.41
CA ALA A 36 37.76 -51.45 15.48
C ALA A 36 37.01 -50.26 16.10
N GLU A 37 37.50 -49.73 17.23
CA GLU A 37 36.92 -48.56 17.89
C GLU A 37 36.96 -47.32 16.99
N LEU A 38 38.09 -47.08 16.33
CA LEU A 38 38.24 -45.97 15.38
C LEU A 38 37.30 -46.11 14.18
N PHE A 39 37.16 -47.31 13.63
CA PHE A 39 36.31 -47.57 12.46
C PHE A 39 34.82 -47.43 12.80
N GLU A 40 34.39 -47.93 13.95
CA GLU A 40 33.03 -47.71 14.47
C GLU A 40 32.75 -46.22 14.69
N GLN A 41 33.69 -45.48 15.29
CA GLN A 41 33.54 -44.05 15.50
C GLN A 41 33.48 -43.26 14.18
N TYR A 42 34.28 -43.65 13.19
CA TYR A 42 34.28 -43.07 11.85
C TYR A 42 32.93 -43.31 11.13
N ARG A 43 32.42 -44.55 11.15
CA ARG A 43 31.10 -44.88 10.58
C ARG A 43 29.97 -44.11 11.26
N GLY A 44 30.01 -44.02 12.59
CA GLY A 44 29.05 -43.21 13.36
C GLY A 44 29.09 -41.73 12.96
N THR A 45 30.29 -41.17 12.77
CA THR A 45 30.47 -39.78 12.34
C THR A 45 29.94 -39.54 10.94
N LEU A 46 30.19 -40.44 9.99
CA LEU A 46 29.65 -40.33 8.64
C LEU A 46 28.12 -40.36 8.61
N HIS A 47 27.51 -41.30 9.34
CA HIS A 47 26.05 -41.34 9.46
C HIS A 47 25.47 -40.07 10.09
N GLN A 48 26.16 -39.48 11.07
CA GLN A 48 25.77 -38.20 11.65
C GLN A 48 25.77 -37.07 10.60
N ILE A 49 26.83 -37.00 9.77
CA ILE A 49 26.98 -35.99 8.72
C ILE A 49 25.88 -36.14 7.66
N GLU A 50 25.62 -37.36 7.19
CA GLU A 50 24.56 -37.64 6.21
C GLU A 50 23.17 -37.25 6.74
N ARG A 51 22.89 -37.56 8.01
CA ARG A 51 21.63 -37.16 8.66
C ARG A 51 21.48 -35.64 8.71
N ILE A 52 22.52 -34.91 9.08
CA ILE A 52 22.50 -33.45 9.16
C ILE A 52 22.31 -32.84 7.76
N ALA A 53 23.02 -33.35 6.76
CA ALA A 53 22.88 -32.90 5.37
C ALA A 53 21.44 -33.07 4.88
N HIS A 54 20.84 -34.23 5.08
CA HIS A 54 19.46 -34.50 4.66
C HIS A 54 18.42 -33.65 5.41
N ILE A 55 18.64 -33.38 6.71
CA ILE A 55 17.79 -32.44 7.47
C ILE A 55 17.92 -31.02 6.91
N SER A 56 19.16 -30.58 6.64
CA SER A 56 19.43 -29.27 6.06
C SER A 56 18.76 -29.10 4.69
N ASP A 57 18.86 -30.10 3.81
CA ASP A 57 18.25 -30.06 2.48
C ASP A 57 16.72 -29.91 2.58
N ARG A 58 16.09 -30.70 3.45
CA ARG A 58 14.63 -30.59 3.68
C ARG A 58 14.24 -29.25 4.29
N TYR A 59 15.04 -28.72 5.22
CA TYR A 59 14.78 -27.42 5.82
C TYR A 59 14.90 -26.30 4.78
N GLN A 60 15.92 -26.34 3.92
CA GLN A 60 16.10 -25.37 2.84
C GLN A 60 14.93 -25.41 1.85
N ASP A 61 14.45 -26.60 1.49
CA ASP A 61 13.32 -26.76 0.57
C ASP A 61 12.01 -26.18 1.14
N VAL A 62 11.70 -26.49 2.40
CA VAL A 62 10.51 -25.95 3.08
C VAL A 62 10.61 -24.43 3.20
N SER A 63 11.75 -23.91 3.66
CA SER A 63 11.96 -22.47 3.85
C SER A 63 11.90 -21.69 2.53
N ARG A 64 12.42 -22.28 1.44
CA ARG A 64 12.31 -21.71 0.08
C ARG A 64 10.86 -21.66 -0.39
N ARG A 65 10.08 -22.73 -0.19
CA ARG A 65 8.65 -22.77 -0.57
C ARG A 65 7.83 -21.75 0.21
N GLU A 66 8.07 -21.63 1.52
CA GLU A 66 7.39 -20.62 2.33
C GLU A 66 7.71 -19.21 1.86
N SER A 67 9.00 -18.91 1.62
CA SER A 67 9.47 -17.62 1.13
C SER A 67 8.85 -17.24 -0.22
N LEU A 68 8.77 -18.20 -1.16
CA LEU A 68 8.11 -18.01 -2.44
C LEU A 68 6.62 -17.73 -2.27
N SER A 69 5.92 -18.53 -1.45
CA SER A 69 4.49 -18.34 -1.22
C SER A 69 4.18 -17.00 -0.53
N LEU A 70 5.03 -16.56 0.39
CA LEU A 70 4.90 -15.29 1.08
C LEU A 70 5.12 -14.12 0.11
N SER A 71 6.15 -14.21 -0.73
CA SER A 71 6.44 -13.24 -1.77
C SER A 71 5.28 -13.11 -2.77
N GLU A 72 4.66 -14.23 -3.18
CA GLU A 72 3.48 -14.22 -4.05
C GLU A 72 2.28 -13.51 -3.41
N ARG A 73 2.00 -13.81 -2.13
CA ARG A 73 0.93 -13.15 -1.36
C ARG A 73 1.20 -11.65 -1.23
N TYR A 74 2.42 -11.28 -0.87
CA TYR A 74 2.84 -9.88 -0.74
C TYR A 74 2.69 -9.14 -2.07
N ASN A 75 3.16 -9.71 -3.18
CA ASN A 75 3.01 -9.14 -4.51
C ASN A 75 1.54 -8.99 -4.92
N LYS A 76 0.67 -9.96 -4.56
CA LYS A 76 -0.76 -9.87 -4.81
C LYS A 76 -1.41 -8.75 -4.00
N GLN A 77 -1.09 -8.62 -2.71
CA GLN A 77 -1.57 -7.52 -1.87
C GLN A 77 -1.10 -6.17 -2.37
N LEU A 78 0.18 -6.04 -2.76
CA LEU A 78 0.73 -4.81 -3.29
C LEU A 78 -0.05 -4.35 -4.53
N ARG A 79 -0.35 -5.27 -5.45
CA ARG A 79 -1.20 -4.98 -6.63
C ARG A 79 -2.61 -4.53 -6.25
N GLN A 80 -3.21 -5.12 -5.22
CA GLN A 80 -4.54 -4.70 -4.74
C GLN A 80 -4.51 -3.29 -4.15
N MET A 81 -3.52 -2.99 -3.29
CA MET A 81 -3.36 -1.65 -2.72
C MET A 81 -3.10 -0.60 -3.79
N GLN A 82 -2.25 -0.89 -4.79
CA GLN A 82 -2.02 0.01 -5.92
C GLN A 82 -3.29 0.31 -6.72
N ARG A 83 -4.17 -0.69 -6.91
CA ARG A 83 -5.48 -0.46 -7.57
C ARG A 83 -6.39 0.42 -6.72
N ALA A 84 -6.46 0.16 -5.41
CA ALA A 84 -7.27 0.96 -4.50
C ALA A 84 -6.79 2.42 -4.44
N ALA A 85 -5.47 2.65 -4.40
CA ALA A 85 -4.89 4.00 -4.43
C ALA A 85 -5.28 4.77 -5.69
N ARG A 86 -5.13 4.16 -6.89
CA ARG A 86 -5.54 4.80 -8.16
C ARG A 86 -7.01 5.17 -8.21
N ILE A 87 -7.88 4.31 -7.67
CA ILE A 87 -9.31 4.60 -7.58
C ILE A 87 -9.53 5.80 -6.66
N SER A 88 -8.87 5.80 -5.49
CA SER A 88 -8.95 6.90 -4.52
C SER A 88 -8.50 8.23 -5.13
N ASP A 89 -7.37 8.26 -5.83
CA ASP A 89 -6.86 9.47 -6.50
C ASP A 89 -7.88 10.03 -7.50
N ARG A 90 -8.50 9.15 -8.29
CA ARG A 90 -9.54 9.56 -9.26
C ARG A 90 -10.78 10.11 -8.57
N TYR A 91 -11.20 9.50 -7.47
CA TYR A 91 -12.32 10.00 -6.67
C TYR A 91 -12.01 11.37 -6.04
N GLN A 92 -10.79 11.60 -5.58
CA GLN A 92 -10.39 12.90 -5.03
C GLN A 92 -10.46 14.01 -6.08
N LEU A 93 -9.98 13.75 -7.30
CA LEU A 93 -10.11 14.69 -8.41
C LEU A 93 -11.58 14.98 -8.73
N MET A 94 -12.40 13.94 -8.88
CA MET A 94 -13.82 14.11 -9.19
C MET A 94 -14.56 14.87 -8.09
N MET A 95 -14.25 14.62 -6.81
CA MET A 95 -14.83 15.34 -5.68
C MET A 95 -14.43 16.80 -5.67
N ARG A 96 -13.18 17.11 -6.01
CA ARG A 96 -12.71 18.48 -6.15
C ARG A 96 -13.46 19.23 -7.26
N ASP A 97 -13.58 18.61 -8.44
CA ASP A 97 -14.30 19.21 -9.58
C ASP A 97 -15.78 19.44 -9.22
N MET A 98 -16.43 18.46 -8.59
CA MET A 98 -17.80 18.58 -8.09
C MET A 98 -17.93 19.71 -7.06
N HIS A 99 -16.97 19.87 -6.15
CA HIS A 99 -16.96 20.97 -5.19
C HIS A 99 -16.80 22.33 -5.87
N GLU A 100 -15.96 22.44 -6.89
CA GLU A 100 -15.80 23.67 -7.66
C GLU A 100 -17.10 24.03 -8.38
N VAL A 101 -17.74 23.06 -9.06
CA VAL A 101 -19.04 23.25 -9.70
C VAL A 101 -20.13 23.61 -8.69
N LEU A 102 -20.20 22.93 -7.54
CA LEU A 102 -21.15 23.27 -6.48
C LEU A 102 -20.91 24.67 -5.94
N LYS A 103 -19.64 25.08 -5.78
CA LYS A 103 -19.29 26.42 -5.34
C LYS A 103 -19.75 27.48 -6.35
N GLU A 104 -19.62 27.19 -7.65
CA GLU A 104 -20.11 28.05 -8.73
C GLU A 104 -21.64 28.12 -8.76
N VAL A 105 -22.34 26.98 -8.73
CA VAL A 105 -23.80 26.91 -8.76
C VAL A 105 -24.42 27.52 -7.49
N SER A 106 -23.77 27.36 -6.35
CA SER A 106 -24.17 27.94 -5.06
C SER A 106 -23.71 29.40 -4.88
N SER A 107 -23.24 30.08 -5.93
CA SER A 107 -22.78 31.48 -5.83
C SER A 107 -23.90 32.50 -6.06
N LYS A 108 -25.07 32.03 -6.48
CA LYS A 108 -26.24 32.86 -6.77
C LYS A 108 -27.34 32.67 -5.73
N ASP A 109 -28.17 33.70 -5.57
CA ASP A 109 -29.41 33.63 -4.83
C ASP A 109 -30.44 32.84 -5.65
N ALA A 110 -31.17 31.93 -5.00
CA ALA A 110 -32.04 30.97 -5.69
C ALA A 110 -33.32 31.61 -6.26
N LEU A 111 -33.78 32.70 -5.65
CA LEU A 111 -34.97 33.43 -6.09
C LEU A 111 -34.63 34.40 -7.21
N THR A 112 -33.60 35.22 -7.00
CA THR A 112 -33.29 36.38 -7.87
C THR A 112 -32.19 36.13 -8.89
N GLY A 113 -31.36 35.09 -8.71
CA GLY A 113 -30.27 34.73 -9.61
C GLY A 113 -29.05 35.67 -9.56
N ILE A 114 -29.09 36.75 -8.78
CA ILE A 114 -27.94 37.64 -8.53
C ILE A 114 -26.92 36.98 -7.60
N ALA A 115 -25.73 37.59 -7.48
CA ALA A 115 -24.70 37.11 -6.57
C ALA A 115 -25.23 37.06 -5.13
N ASN A 116 -25.14 35.91 -4.48
CA ASN A 116 -25.53 35.80 -3.09
C ASN A 116 -24.50 36.48 -2.16
N ARG A 117 -24.88 36.62 -0.89
CA ARG A 117 -24.02 37.24 0.13
C ARG A 117 -22.61 36.63 0.19
N ARG A 118 -22.47 35.32 0.00
CA ARG A 118 -21.15 34.66 0.01
C ARG A 118 -20.29 35.15 -1.15
N LEU A 119 -20.81 35.14 -2.38
CA LEU A 119 -20.08 35.62 -3.55
C LEU A 119 -19.75 37.12 -3.44
N LEU A 120 -20.69 37.93 -2.93
CA LEU A 120 -20.46 39.36 -2.67
C LEU A 120 -19.25 39.57 -1.74
N MET A 121 -19.19 38.84 -0.62
CA MET A 121 -18.08 38.95 0.34
C MET A 121 -16.75 38.47 -0.23
N GLU A 122 -16.75 37.40 -1.03
CA GLU A 122 -15.54 36.93 -1.73
C GLU A 122 -15.02 38.00 -2.70
N ARG A 123 -15.89 38.60 -3.52
CA ARG A 123 -15.51 39.67 -4.46
C ARG A 123 -15.08 40.95 -3.77
N LEU A 124 -15.79 41.36 -2.72
CA LEU A 124 -15.46 42.59 -1.99
C LEU A 124 -14.04 42.54 -1.41
N LYS A 125 -13.61 41.39 -0.87
CA LYS A 125 -12.23 41.20 -0.39
C LYS A 125 -11.19 41.38 -1.49
N LEU A 126 -11.46 40.84 -2.69
CA LEU A 126 -10.57 40.95 -3.84
C LEU A 126 -10.48 42.39 -4.34
N GLU A 127 -11.62 43.08 -4.45
CA GLU A 127 -11.67 44.46 -4.91
C GLU A 127 -11.06 45.44 -3.91
N CYS A 128 -11.22 45.24 -2.59
CA CYS A 128 -10.50 46.04 -1.59
C CYS A 128 -8.98 45.91 -1.75
N ALA A 129 -8.46 44.68 -1.85
CA ALA A 129 -7.02 44.46 -2.05
C ALA A 129 -6.51 45.07 -3.37
N ARG A 130 -7.35 45.07 -4.41
CA ARG A 130 -7.04 45.69 -5.70
C ARG A 130 -7.02 47.21 -5.60
N ALA A 131 -8.00 47.81 -4.93
CA ALA A 131 -8.10 49.24 -4.66
C ALA A 131 -6.86 49.74 -3.88
N ASP A 132 -6.49 49.02 -2.82
CA ASP A 132 -5.29 49.32 -2.01
C ASP A 132 -4.01 49.29 -2.86
N ARG A 133 -3.87 48.27 -3.73
CA ARG A 133 -2.69 48.10 -4.58
C ARG A 133 -2.58 49.15 -5.68
N LEU A 134 -3.70 49.54 -6.28
CA LEU A 134 -3.73 50.46 -7.43
C LEU A 134 -3.96 51.92 -7.02
N GLY A 135 -4.27 52.19 -5.75
CA GLY A 135 -4.61 53.53 -5.26
C GLY A 135 -5.92 54.06 -5.84
N HIS A 136 -6.83 53.18 -6.27
CA HIS A 136 -8.11 53.58 -6.85
C HIS A 136 -9.23 53.57 -5.79
N PRO A 137 -10.15 54.54 -5.80
CA PRO A 137 -11.29 54.53 -4.89
C PRO A 137 -12.26 53.39 -5.22
N LEU A 138 -12.74 52.69 -4.19
CA LEU A 138 -13.79 51.67 -4.27
C LEU A 138 -15.09 52.23 -3.66
N THR A 139 -16.19 52.15 -4.40
CA THR A 139 -17.52 52.58 -3.94
C THR A 139 -18.45 51.37 -3.80
N LEU A 140 -19.21 51.31 -2.71
CA LEU A 140 -20.23 50.29 -2.47
C LEU A 140 -21.59 50.97 -2.27
N ALA A 141 -22.60 50.52 -3.01
CA ALA A 141 -23.98 50.94 -2.84
C ALA A 141 -24.79 49.83 -2.17
N LEU A 142 -25.61 50.20 -1.19
CA LEU A 142 -26.60 49.32 -0.57
C LEU A 142 -27.98 49.87 -0.89
N ALA A 143 -28.88 49.00 -1.32
CA ALA A 143 -30.26 49.32 -1.64
C ALA A 143 -31.19 48.37 -0.90
N ASP A 144 -32.37 48.86 -0.53
CA ASP A 144 -33.45 48.11 0.11
C ASP A 144 -34.78 48.44 -0.58
N VAL A 145 -35.74 47.51 -0.54
CA VAL A 145 -37.06 47.71 -1.16
C VAL A 145 -38.02 48.30 -0.14
N ASP A 146 -38.35 49.58 -0.32
CA ASP A 146 -39.23 50.30 0.58
C ASP A 146 -40.60 49.62 0.72
N ARG A 147 -41.03 49.46 1.98
CA ARG A 147 -42.36 48.91 2.33
C ARG A 147 -42.65 47.52 1.75
N PHE A 148 -41.63 46.70 1.47
CA PHE A 148 -41.80 45.36 0.89
C PHE A 148 -42.77 44.46 1.69
N LYS A 149 -42.80 44.59 3.01
CA LYS A 149 -43.76 43.86 3.87
C LYS A 149 -45.22 44.16 3.50
N ALA A 150 -45.56 45.41 3.17
CA ALA A 150 -46.93 45.76 2.77
C ALA A 150 -47.33 45.09 1.45
N ILE A 151 -46.37 44.87 0.54
CA ILE A 151 -46.60 44.12 -0.70
C ILE A 151 -46.92 42.67 -0.38
N ASN A 152 -46.11 42.01 0.46
CA ASN A 152 -46.34 40.63 0.88
C ASN A 152 -47.69 40.46 1.61
N ASP A 153 -48.00 41.37 2.53
CA ASP A 153 -49.22 41.31 3.34
C ASP A 153 -50.49 41.54 2.49
N THR A 154 -50.40 42.32 1.40
CA THR A 154 -51.54 42.67 0.53
C THR A 154 -51.73 41.70 -0.63
N HIS A 155 -50.64 41.22 -1.22
CA HIS A 155 -50.65 40.46 -2.47
C HIS A 155 -50.13 39.02 -2.34
N GLY A 156 -49.65 38.64 -1.16
CA GLY A 156 -49.06 37.34 -0.89
C GLY A 156 -47.58 37.27 -1.28
N HIS A 157 -46.89 36.27 -0.71
CA HIS A 157 -45.45 36.06 -0.91
C HIS A 157 -45.06 35.79 -2.37
N ASP A 158 -45.90 35.07 -3.13
CA ASP A 158 -45.62 34.77 -4.54
C ASP A 158 -45.49 36.03 -5.41
N VAL A 159 -46.23 37.09 -5.06
CA VAL A 159 -46.13 38.39 -5.74
C VAL A 159 -44.90 39.16 -5.28
N GLY A 160 -44.59 39.11 -3.97
CA GLY A 160 -43.34 39.66 -3.45
C GLY A 160 -42.10 39.05 -4.11
N ASP A 161 -42.09 37.74 -4.31
CA ASP A 161 -41.01 37.01 -4.99
C ASP A 161 -40.81 37.50 -6.43
N LYS A 162 -41.90 37.72 -7.18
CA LYS A 162 -41.85 38.30 -8.53
C LYS A 162 -41.27 39.71 -8.53
N VAL A 163 -41.68 40.55 -7.57
CA VAL A 163 -41.14 41.92 -7.43
C VAL A 163 -39.63 41.88 -7.19
N LEU A 164 -39.13 40.97 -6.34
CA LEU A 164 -37.69 40.81 -6.11
C LEU A 164 -36.95 40.34 -7.37
N ILE A 165 -37.53 39.43 -8.14
CA ILE A 165 -36.96 38.97 -9.43
C ILE A 165 -36.87 40.13 -10.43
N ASP A 166 -37.93 40.93 -10.55
CA ASP A 166 -37.98 42.05 -11.50
C ASP A 166 -36.97 43.13 -11.12
N ILE A 167 -36.87 43.47 -9.83
CA ILE A 167 -35.87 44.44 -9.33
C ILE A 167 -34.44 43.96 -9.59
N ALA A 168 -34.20 42.65 -9.46
CA ALA A 168 -32.88 42.06 -9.70
C ALA A 168 -32.43 42.10 -11.18
N GLN A 169 -33.33 42.43 -12.12
CA GLN A 169 -33.05 42.54 -13.55
C GLN A 169 -32.90 44.00 -14.04
N LEU A 170 -33.12 44.99 -13.17
CA LEU A 170 -32.94 46.43 -13.47
C LEU A 170 -31.46 46.80 -13.63
#